data_AF-A0A519DI94-F1
#
_entry.id   AF-A0A519DI94-F1
#
_cell.length_a   1.000
_cell.length_b   1.000
_cell.length_c   1.000
_cell.angle_alpha   90.00
_cell.angle_beta   90.00
_cell.angle_gamma   90.00
#
_symmetry.space_group_name_H-M   'P 1'
#
loop_
_entity.id
_entity.type
_entity.pdbx_description
1 polymer ?
#
loop_
_entity_poly.entity_id
_entity_poly.type
_entity_poly.pdbx_seq_one_letter_code
_entity_poly.pdbx_strand_id
1 'polypeptide(L)'
;MHTARQITNSEGGMTAVIEFLTAFVLFLIILSAFFSLAGLQLGSNHPRTDQLDDYALESLQRLTTDAGWYTPYDEFGNRDLANATTEWHRYNATNLLNGVVQPGLTGTLGQLDTERLDGIANITQDQFIKGLGLPSWASINLTIRVIESSDSNRIGLLLFQDGASRDAAANSAVAHRLMMLNYETVEIILEVHDAGRMPAHLVISEFMAEPELGYPEWIELENRDGFAANLTGWGIGRSSSGGVHSLIGNGALAGGDVMLCSGKPSLQENQGADVVLDLGLSGILGRGAIDGLNKYDDTLTLTWTYPGIAQTETSMEVNWVTSWDIDNNIALYWLGGGASNSSNWGRSTDGTPGIL
;
A
#
# COMPACT_ATOMS: atom_id res chain seq x y z
N MET A 1 -80.06 46.07 38.62
CA MET A 1 -80.83 46.00 37.35
C MET A 1 -79.94 45.35 36.30
N HIS A 2 -80.47 44.29 35.69
CA HIS A 2 -79.89 43.38 34.70
C HIS A 2 -78.91 43.97 33.67
N THR A 3 -77.81 43.25 33.40
CA THR A 3 -77.56 42.67 32.06
C THR A 3 -76.43 41.63 32.12
N ALA A 4 -76.79 40.39 32.45
CA ALA A 4 -76.00 39.23 32.05
C ALA A 4 -76.27 39.00 30.56
N ARG A 5 -75.39 39.51 29.69
CA ARG A 5 -75.45 39.23 28.25
C ARG A 5 -74.89 37.84 28.05
N GLN A 6 -75.80 36.88 27.87
CA GLN A 6 -75.50 35.50 27.49
C GLN A 6 -74.53 35.49 26.31
N ILE A 7 -73.39 34.82 26.50
CA ILE A 7 -72.50 34.39 25.42
C ILE A 7 -73.30 33.34 24.64
N THR A 8 -74.02 33.81 23.63
CA THR A 8 -74.68 32.95 22.66
C THR A 8 -73.61 32.14 21.95
N ASN A 9 -73.75 30.81 21.97
CA ASN A 9 -73.00 29.85 21.19
C ASN A 9 -72.60 30.43 19.82
N SER A 10 -71.34 30.82 19.68
CA SER A 10 -70.77 31.20 18.39
C SER A 10 -70.46 29.92 17.63
N GLU A 11 -71.49 29.32 17.01
CA GLU A 11 -71.34 28.21 16.08
C GLU A 11 -70.29 28.55 15.01
N GLY A 12 -70.23 29.81 14.57
CA GLY A 12 -69.22 30.28 13.62
C GLY A 12 -67.78 30.23 14.17
N GLY A 13 -67.57 30.55 15.45
CA GLY A 13 -66.26 30.47 16.09
C GLY A 13 -65.78 29.02 16.28
N MET A 14 -66.67 28.12 16.69
CA MET A 14 -66.36 26.68 16.76
C MET A 14 -66.11 26.09 15.37
N THR A 15 -66.89 26.48 14.36
CA THR A 15 -66.71 26.02 12.98
C THR A 15 -65.37 26.47 12.42
N ALA A 16 -64.98 27.74 12.63
CA ALA A 16 -63.69 28.25 12.17
C ALA A 16 -62.49 27.55 12.86
N VAL A 17 -62.60 27.24 14.16
CA VAL A 17 -61.56 26.48 14.87
C VAL A 17 -61.47 25.05 14.33
N ILE A 18 -62.61 24.39 14.08
CA ILE A 18 -62.62 23.03 13.52
C ILE A 18 -62.05 23.01 12.11
N GLU A 19 -62.42 23.96 11.24
CA GLU A 19 -61.85 24.08 9.88
C GLU A 19 -60.34 24.32 9.91
N PHE A 20 -59.85 25.18 10.81
CA PHE A 20 -58.42 25.39 10.96
C PHE A 20 -57.71 24.12 11.42
N LEU A 21 -58.28 23.40 12.40
CA LEU A 21 -57.67 22.19 12.95
C LEU A 21 -57.68 21.05 11.93
N THR A 22 -58.74 20.89 11.13
CA THR A 22 -58.79 19.88 10.07
C THR A 22 -57.85 20.22 8.92
N ALA A 23 -57.75 21.49 8.50
CA ALA A 23 -56.79 21.93 7.50
C ALA A 23 -55.34 21.75 7.99
N PHE A 24 -55.07 22.02 9.26
CA PHE A 24 -53.74 21.84 9.85
C PHE A 24 -53.36 20.36 9.97
N VAL A 25 -54.30 19.49 10.36
CA VAL A 25 -54.08 18.04 10.39
C VAL A 25 -53.87 17.50 8.97
N LEU A 26 -54.66 17.95 7.99
CA LEU A 26 -54.45 17.57 6.59
C LEU A 26 -53.08 18.02 6.08
N PHE A 27 -52.67 19.25 6.42
CA PHE A 27 -51.35 19.77 6.10
C PHE A 27 -50.24 18.92 6.73
N LEU A 28 -50.36 18.53 8.01
CA LEU A 28 -49.39 17.66 8.67
C LEU A 28 -49.35 16.25 8.05
N ILE A 29 -50.49 15.71 7.62
CA ILE A 29 -50.54 14.43 6.91
C ILE A 29 -49.84 14.54 5.54
N ILE A 30 -50.08 15.61 4.80
CA ILE A 30 -49.40 15.85 3.51
C ILE A 30 -47.91 16.09 3.73
N LEU A 31 -47.53 16.85 4.76
CA LEU A 31 -46.13 17.12 5.11
C LEU A 31 -45.40 15.85 5.52
N SER A 32 -46.01 15.00 6.35
CA SER A 32 -45.44 13.71 6.74
C SER A 32 -45.38 12.72 5.57
N ALA A 33 -46.41 12.68 4.72
CA ALA A 33 -46.39 11.89 3.49
C ALA A 33 -45.32 12.40 2.50
N PHE A 34 -45.14 13.72 2.38
CA PHE A 34 -44.10 14.33 1.56
C PHE A 34 -42.71 14.07 2.10
N PHE A 35 -42.48 14.18 3.41
CA PHE A 35 -41.20 13.79 4.03
C PHE A 35 -40.95 12.28 3.93
N SER A 36 -41.98 11.45 4.00
CA SER A 36 -41.88 10.01 3.76
C SER A 36 -41.53 9.69 2.30
N LEU A 37 -42.12 10.42 1.35
CA LEU A 37 -41.85 10.26 -0.08
C LEU A 37 -40.46 10.82 -0.46
N ALA A 38 -40.07 11.97 0.10
CA ALA A 38 -38.76 12.59 -0.09
C ALA A 38 -37.65 11.83 0.63
N GLY A 39 -37.97 11.13 1.72
CA GLY A 39 -37.06 10.22 2.44
C GLY A 39 -36.88 8.85 1.78
N LEU A 40 -37.58 8.55 0.67
CA LEU A 40 -37.42 7.32 -0.11
C LEU A 40 -36.61 7.50 -1.40
N GLN A 41 -35.89 8.61 -1.54
CA GLN A 41 -34.61 8.60 -2.23
C GLN A 41 -33.49 8.42 -1.19
N LEU A 42 -33.42 7.21 -0.64
CA LEU A 42 -32.10 6.61 -0.39
C LEU A 42 -31.31 6.76 -1.71
N GLY A 43 -30.02 7.03 -1.62
CA GLY A 43 -29.12 7.12 -2.78
C GLY A 43 -29.33 5.94 -3.74
N SER A 44 -28.78 6.02 -4.95
CA SER A 44 -28.86 4.92 -5.92
C SER A 44 -28.60 3.58 -5.23
N ASN A 45 -29.64 2.74 -5.04
CA ASN A 45 -29.52 1.37 -4.51
C ASN A 45 -28.72 0.58 -5.53
N HIS A 46 -27.41 0.72 -5.50
CA HIS A 46 -26.48 -0.02 -6.32
C HIS A 46 -25.83 -1.01 -5.34
N PRO A 47 -26.28 -2.28 -5.30
CA PRO A 47 -25.87 -3.22 -4.25
C PRO A 47 -24.35 -3.38 -4.11
N ARG A 48 -23.62 -3.12 -5.19
CA ARG A 48 -22.15 -3.15 -5.20
C ARG A 48 -21.51 -1.94 -4.52
N THR A 49 -22.12 -0.76 -4.64
CA THR A 49 -21.65 0.47 -3.97
C THR A 49 -21.94 0.38 -2.48
N ASP A 50 -23.15 -0.06 -2.12
CA ASP A 50 -23.53 -0.26 -0.71
C ASP A 50 -22.57 -1.27 -0.02
N GLN A 51 -22.23 -2.37 -0.71
CA GLN A 51 -21.23 -3.33 -0.22
C GLN A 51 -19.84 -2.73 -0.05
N LEU A 52 -19.40 -1.88 -0.98
CA LEU A 52 -18.11 -1.20 -0.88
C LEU A 52 -18.08 -0.21 0.28
N ASP A 53 -19.18 0.49 0.53
CA ASP A 53 -19.33 1.38 1.69
C ASP A 53 -19.21 0.62 3.01
N ASP A 54 -19.92 -0.52 3.13
CA ASP A 54 -19.81 -1.41 4.28
C ASP A 54 -18.37 -1.92 4.45
N TYR A 55 -17.74 -2.35 3.35
CA TYR A 55 -16.34 -2.81 3.36
C TYR A 55 -15.36 -1.72 3.81
N ALA A 56 -15.50 -0.50 3.30
CA ALA A 56 -14.62 0.61 3.69
C ALA A 56 -14.79 0.96 5.17
N LEU A 57 -16.03 1.04 5.65
CA LEU A 57 -16.34 1.36 7.04
C LEU A 57 -15.86 0.27 8.01
N GLU A 58 -16.20 -0.99 7.75
CA GLU A 58 -15.77 -2.12 8.59
C GLU A 58 -14.26 -2.28 8.60
N SER A 59 -13.61 -2.15 7.44
CA SER A 59 -12.16 -2.28 7.32
C SER A 59 -11.45 -1.17 8.08
N LEU A 60 -11.90 0.08 7.93
CA LEU A 60 -11.36 1.19 8.70
C LEU A 60 -11.59 0.98 10.20
N GLN A 61 -12.77 0.49 10.59
CA GLN A 61 -13.05 0.17 11.99
C GLN A 61 -12.08 -0.91 12.51
N ARG A 62 -11.88 -2.02 11.78
CA ARG A 62 -10.93 -3.07 12.18
C ARG A 62 -9.50 -2.55 12.31
N LEU A 63 -9.07 -1.73 11.36
CA LEU A 63 -7.74 -1.11 11.35
C LEU A 63 -7.49 -0.17 12.54
N THR A 64 -8.54 0.48 13.04
CA THR A 64 -8.42 1.61 13.99
C THR A 64 -9.06 1.37 15.36
N THR A 65 -9.47 0.12 15.65
CA THR A 65 -10.10 -0.24 16.94
C THR A 65 -9.24 -1.21 17.76
N ASP A 66 -8.32 -1.93 17.12
CA ASP A 66 -7.51 -2.97 17.77
C ASP A 66 -6.02 -2.83 17.40
N ALA A 67 -5.16 -3.48 18.18
CA ALA A 67 -3.72 -3.55 17.99
C ALA A 67 -3.31 -4.48 16.86
N GLY A 68 -4.25 -5.24 16.30
CA GLY A 68 -4.02 -6.24 15.26
C GLY A 68 -3.52 -7.57 15.83
N TRP A 69 -3.34 -8.54 14.94
CA TRP A 69 -2.94 -9.90 15.31
C TRP A 69 -2.18 -10.58 14.18
N TYR A 70 -1.11 -11.30 14.53
CA TYR A 70 -0.35 -12.15 13.62
C TYR A 70 -0.42 -13.60 14.09
N THR A 71 -0.69 -14.51 13.16
CA THR A 71 -0.67 -15.96 13.40
C THR A 71 0.25 -16.61 12.36
N PRO A 72 1.45 -17.07 12.75
CA PRO A 72 2.36 -17.75 11.84
C PRO A 72 1.80 -19.09 11.37
N TYR A 73 2.34 -19.59 10.26
CA TYR A 73 2.13 -20.97 9.82
C TYR A 73 3.20 -21.90 10.42
N ASP A 74 2.80 -23.11 10.79
CA ASP A 74 3.71 -24.18 11.18
C ASP A 74 4.39 -24.82 9.96
N GLU A 75 5.28 -25.78 10.20
CA GLU A 75 6.02 -26.53 9.17
C GLU A 75 5.11 -27.30 8.19
N PHE A 76 3.84 -27.49 8.52
CA PHE A 76 2.83 -28.17 7.70
C PHE A 76 1.87 -27.19 7.01
N GLY A 77 2.07 -25.87 7.17
CA GLY A 77 1.23 -24.83 6.61
C GLY A 77 -0.08 -24.58 7.38
N ASN A 78 -0.24 -25.15 8.58
CA ASN A 78 -1.39 -24.87 9.44
C ASN A 78 -1.13 -23.65 10.31
N ARG A 79 -2.20 -23.01 10.81
CA ARG A 79 -2.08 -21.86 11.71
C ARG A 79 -1.53 -22.30 13.07
N ASP A 80 -0.39 -21.74 13.44
CA ASP A 80 0.23 -21.93 14.75
C ASP A 80 -0.35 -20.92 15.74
N LEU A 81 -1.42 -21.34 16.42
CA LEU A 81 -2.09 -20.53 17.42
C LEU A 81 -1.26 -20.31 18.69
N ALA A 82 -0.25 -21.15 18.96
CA ALA A 82 0.59 -21.04 20.15
C ALA A 82 1.59 -19.89 20.04
N ASN A 83 2.04 -19.58 18.82
CA ASN A 83 2.97 -18.49 18.52
C ASN A 83 2.27 -17.24 17.98
N ALA A 84 0.94 -17.15 18.10
CA ALA A 84 0.18 -16.00 17.65
C ALA A 84 0.32 -14.81 18.62
N THR A 85 0.37 -13.58 18.08
CA THR A 85 0.72 -12.38 18.86
C THR A 85 0.10 -11.08 18.32
N THR A 86 -0.11 -10.09 19.19
CA THR A 86 -0.47 -8.70 18.81
C THR A 86 0.72 -7.90 18.27
N GLU A 87 1.93 -8.40 18.45
CA GLU A 87 3.18 -7.71 18.11
C GLU A 87 3.60 -7.96 16.66
N TRP A 88 2.64 -7.94 15.74
CA TRP A 88 2.85 -8.21 14.32
C TRP A 88 3.84 -7.24 13.67
N HIS A 89 3.85 -5.98 14.09
CA HIS A 89 4.71 -4.90 13.59
C HIS A 89 6.21 -5.13 13.86
N ARG A 90 6.57 -6.08 14.73
CA ARG A 90 7.97 -6.44 15.02
C ARG A 90 8.57 -7.43 14.03
N TYR A 91 7.76 -7.98 13.12
CA TYR A 91 8.20 -8.97 12.14
C TYR A 91 8.44 -8.30 10.80
N ASN A 92 9.55 -8.66 10.15
CA ASN A 92 9.84 -8.22 8.79
C ASN A 92 8.84 -8.81 7.78
N ALA A 93 8.84 -8.25 6.57
CA ALA A 93 7.91 -8.63 5.52
C ALA A 93 7.96 -10.13 5.17
N THR A 94 9.15 -10.70 5.09
CA THR A 94 9.33 -12.13 4.78
C THR A 94 8.73 -13.04 5.87
N ASN A 95 8.89 -12.68 7.14
CA ASN A 95 8.30 -13.45 8.24
C ASN A 95 6.79 -13.34 8.21
N LEU A 96 6.24 -12.13 8.03
CA LEU A 96 4.79 -11.94 7.95
C LEU A 96 4.17 -12.72 6.80
N LEU A 97 4.85 -12.84 5.65
CA LEU A 97 4.40 -13.63 4.50
C LEU A 97 4.13 -15.11 4.87
N ASN A 98 4.81 -15.63 5.89
CA ASN A 98 4.64 -16.99 6.41
C ASN A 98 3.54 -17.10 7.49
N GLY A 99 2.49 -16.29 7.39
CA GLY A 99 1.34 -16.36 8.28
C GLY A 99 0.15 -15.52 7.83
N VAL A 100 -0.80 -15.32 8.75
CA VAL A 100 -1.95 -14.43 8.57
C VAL A 100 -1.78 -13.22 9.47
N VAL A 101 -1.87 -12.03 8.88
CA VAL A 101 -1.87 -10.75 9.59
C VAL A 101 -3.23 -10.11 9.50
N GLN A 102 -3.79 -9.71 10.64
CA GLN A 102 -4.85 -8.72 10.74
C GLN A 102 -4.19 -7.41 11.20
N PRO A 103 -4.08 -6.39 10.32
CA PRO A 103 -3.47 -5.12 10.70
C PRO A 103 -4.37 -4.37 11.70
N GLY A 104 -3.72 -3.71 12.65
CA GLY A 104 -4.38 -2.83 13.61
C GLY A 104 -3.39 -1.79 14.11
N LEU A 105 -3.82 -0.53 14.14
CA LEU A 105 -2.94 0.63 14.40
C LEU A 105 -3.08 1.18 15.81
N THR A 106 -4.02 0.65 16.60
CA THR A 106 -4.34 1.19 17.91
C THR A 106 -3.40 0.64 18.98
N GLY A 107 -2.78 1.53 19.73
CA GLY A 107 -1.97 1.20 20.91
C GLY A 107 -2.76 1.36 22.21
N THR A 108 -2.09 1.82 23.25
CA THR A 108 -2.73 2.10 24.54
C THR A 108 -3.70 3.28 24.46
N LEU A 109 -4.76 3.24 25.27
CA LEU A 109 -5.73 4.34 25.44
C LEU A 109 -6.46 4.77 24.16
N GLY A 110 -6.51 3.91 23.13
CA GLY A 110 -7.23 4.20 21.88
C GLY A 110 -6.51 5.17 20.95
N GLN A 111 -5.24 5.49 21.21
CA GLN A 111 -4.39 6.29 20.34
C GLN A 111 -3.74 5.42 19.27
N LEU A 112 -3.30 6.04 18.18
CA LEU A 112 -2.43 5.39 17.20
C LEU A 112 -1.06 5.08 17.82
N ASP A 113 -0.51 3.94 17.44
CA ASP A 113 0.81 3.48 17.84
C ASP A 113 1.80 3.68 16.69
N THR A 114 2.91 4.37 16.94
CA THR A 114 3.91 4.69 15.91
C THR A 114 4.57 3.42 15.36
N GLU A 115 4.94 2.46 16.23
CA GLU A 115 5.60 1.23 15.79
C GLU A 115 4.69 0.40 14.87
N ARG A 116 3.39 0.36 15.12
CA ARG A 116 2.39 -0.28 14.22
C ARG A 116 2.19 0.46 12.92
N LEU A 117 2.21 1.79 12.95
CA LEU A 117 2.13 2.59 11.74
C LEU A 117 3.32 2.32 10.82
N ASP A 118 4.53 2.32 11.38
CA ASP A 118 5.76 2.00 10.64
C ASP A 118 5.75 0.54 10.15
N GLY A 119 5.20 -0.37 10.97
CA GLY A 119 5.03 -1.78 10.64
C GLY A 119 4.17 -2.06 9.41
N ILE A 120 3.30 -1.13 8.98
CA ILE A 120 2.47 -1.32 7.76
C ILE A 120 3.34 -1.60 6.54
N ALA A 121 4.54 -1.00 6.46
CA ALA A 121 5.46 -1.21 5.36
C ALA A 121 5.93 -2.66 5.19
N ASN A 122 5.86 -3.46 6.26
CA ASN A 122 6.19 -4.88 6.22
C ASN A 122 5.01 -5.77 5.75
N ILE A 123 3.81 -5.24 5.59
CA ILE A 123 2.65 -6.01 5.16
C ILE A 123 2.50 -5.87 3.64
N THR A 124 2.30 -6.98 2.93
CA THR A 124 1.94 -6.91 1.51
C THR A 124 0.50 -6.43 1.33
N GLN A 125 0.18 -5.72 0.24
CA GLN A 125 -1.20 -5.24 0.01
C GLN A 125 -2.24 -6.38 0.06
N ASP A 126 -1.89 -7.58 -0.43
CA ASP A 126 -2.77 -8.76 -0.38
C ASP A 126 -3.02 -9.25 1.06
N GLN A 127 -2.00 -9.26 1.91
CA GLN A 127 -2.18 -9.56 3.34
C GLN A 127 -3.00 -8.49 4.05
N PHE A 128 -2.80 -7.21 3.70
CA PHE A 128 -3.58 -6.11 4.26
C PHE A 128 -5.06 -6.27 3.93
N ILE A 129 -5.40 -6.53 2.66
CA ILE A 129 -6.77 -6.79 2.18
C ILE A 129 -7.39 -8.00 2.90
N LYS A 130 -6.68 -9.14 2.93
CA LYS A 130 -7.15 -10.37 3.58
C LYS A 130 -7.34 -10.18 5.09
N GLY A 131 -6.41 -9.47 5.73
CA GLY A 131 -6.43 -9.16 7.15
C GLY A 131 -7.61 -8.28 7.56
N LEU A 132 -7.99 -7.33 6.71
CA LEU A 132 -9.19 -6.52 6.89
C LEU A 132 -10.48 -7.28 6.58
N GLY A 133 -10.38 -8.47 6.00
CA GLY A 133 -11.53 -9.32 5.63
C GLY A 133 -12.21 -8.85 4.35
N LEU A 134 -11.50 -8.12 3.51
CA LEU A 134 -11.97 -7.69 2.19
C LEU A 134 -11.94 -8.87 1.20
N PRO A 135 -12.83 -8.88 0.19
CA PRO A 135 -12.83 -9.91 -0.83
C PRO A 135 -11.58 -9.81 -1.72
N SER A 136 -11.15 -10.94 -2.30
CA SER A 136 -9.90 -11.01 -3.07
C SER A 136 -9.87 -10.15 -4.34
N TRP A 137 -11.02 -9.71 -4.83
CA TRP A 137 -11.12 -8.78 -5.97
C TRP A 137 -11.00 -7.31 -5.58
N ALA A 138 -11.18 -6.99 -4.29
CA ALA A 138 -11.10 -5.60 -3.83
C ALA A 138 -9.67 -5.08 -3.96
N SER A 139 -9.58 -3.80 -4.25
CA SER A 139 -8.35 -3.02 -4.26
C SER A 139 -8.50 -1.90 -3.23
N ILE A 140 -7.40 -1.48 -2.64
CA ILE A 140 -7.41 -0.46 -1.59
C ILE A 140 -6.38 0.61 -1.87
N ASN A 141 -6.66 1.82 -1.38
CA ASN A 141 -5.70 2.90 -1.24
C ASN A 141 -5.78 3.43 0.21
N LEU A 142 -4.68 3.38 0.92
CA LEU A 142 -4.56 3.84 2.30
C LEU A 142 -3.74 5.12 2.32
N THR A 143 -4.30 6.17 2.92
CA THR A 143 -3.59 7.42 3.19
C THR A 143 -3.68 7.75 4.68
N ILE A 144 -2.54 8.01 5.30
CA ILE A 144 -2.43 8.43 6.70
C ILE A 144 -1.61 9.70 6.73
N ARG A 145 -2.19 10.80 7.24
CA ARG A 145 -1.54 12.11 7.24
C ARG A 145 -1.80 12.90 8.51
N VAL A 146 -0.83 13.72 8.90
CA VAL A 146 -0.98 14.67 10.00
C VAL A 146 -1.85 15.84 9.55
N ILE A 147 -2.92 16.13 10.27
CA ILE A 147 -3.80 17.28 9.98
C ILE A 147 -3.69 18.39 11.02
N GLU A 148 -3.20 18.08 12.23
CA GLU A 148 -2.99 19.05 13.30
C GLU A 148 -1.72 18.70 14.08
N SER A 149 -0.85 19.69 14.28
CA SER A 149 0.38 19.56 15.07
C SER A 149 0.80 20.91 15.62
N SER A 150 1.55 20.91 16.73
CA SER A 150 2.24 22.10 17.21
C SER A 150 3.42 22.51 16.32
N ASP A 151 3.95 21.59 15.52
CA ASP A 151 4.97 21.86 14.51
C ASP A 151 4.30 22.07 13.14
N SER A 152 4.36 23.31 12.64
CA SER A 152 3.76 23.67 11.35
C SER A 152 4.36 22.90 10.17
N ASN A 153 5.60 22.40 10.27
CA ASN A 153 6.22 21.61 9.20
C ASN A 153 5.66 20.19 9.09
N ARG A 154 5.01 19.71 10.15
CA ARG A 154 4.39 18.38 10.18
C ARG A 154 2.96 18.37 9.67
N ILE A 155 2.28 19.52 9.65
CA ILE A 155 0.92 19.60 9.10
C ILE A 155 0.94 19.27 7.60
N GLY A 156 0.18 18.24 7.21
CA GLY A 156 0.15 17.71 5.85
C GLY A 156 1.19 16.62 5.56
N LEU A 157 2.06 16.28 6.53
CA LEU A 157 3.01 15.18 6.38
C LEU A 157 2.26 13.86 6.17
N LEU A 158 2.60 13.17 5.08
CA LEU A 158 2.15 11.81 4.81
C LEU A 158 2.98 10.86 5.67
N LEU A 159 2.31 10.16 6.58
CA LEU A 159 2.92 9.11 7.39
C LEU A 159 2.90 7.76 6.67
N PHE A 160 1.86 7.55 5.85
CA PHE A 160 1.76 6.41 4.94
C PHE A 160 0.88 6.79 3.76
N GLN A 161 1.26 6.40 2.55
CA GLN A 161 0.38 6.48 1.39
C GLN A 161 0.75 5.38 0.41
N ASP A 162 -0.15 4.41 0.23
CA ASP A 162 0.02 3.40 -0.80
C ASP A 162 -1.26 2.64 -1.12
N GLY A 163 -1.26 1.93 -2.25
CA GLY A 163 -2.30 1.05 -2.71
C GLY A 163 -2.54 1.19 -4.21
N ALA A 164 -3.58 0.51 -4.70
CA ALA A 164 -3.89 0.54 -6.11
C ALA A 164 -4.42 1.92 -6.53
N SER A 165 -4.09 2.35 -7.75
CA SER A 165 -4.73 3.53 -8.34
C SER A 165 -6.21 3.27 -8.60
N ARG A 166 -7.02 4.29 -8.37
CA ARG A 166 -8.46 4.27 -8.67
C ARG A 166 -8.79 4.55 -10.14
N ASP A 167 -7.80 4.83 -10.99
CA ASP A 167 -8.04 5.32 -12.37
C ASP A 167 -8.90 4.38 -13.22
N ALA A 168 -8.82 3.07 -12.97
CA ALA A 168 -9.61 2.05 -13.65
C ALA A 168 -10.85 1.58 -12.85
N ALA A 169 -11.17 2.21 -11.70
CA ALA A 169 -12.31 1.82 -10.88
C ALA A 169 -13.64 2.22 -11.53
N ALA A 170 -14.59 1.28 -11.57
CA ALA A 170 -15.98 1.59 -11.87
C ALA A 170 -16.77 1.96 -10.61
N ASN A 171 -16.42 1.35 -9.48
CA ASN A 171 -17.05 1.58 -8.19
C ASN A 171 -15.97 1.75 -7.11
N SER A 172 -16.21 2.67 -6.17
CA SER A 172 -15.34 2.93 -5.03
C SER A 172 -16.15 3.40 -3.85
N ALA A 173 -15.60 3.21 -2.66
CA ALA A 173 -16.08 3.74 -1.40
C ALA A 173 -14.90 4.24 -0.58
N VAL A 174 -15.12 5.26 0.23
CA VAL A 174 -14.08 5.87 1.08
C VAL A 174 -14.61 5.99 2.50
N ALA A 175 -13.82 5.51 3.46
CA ALA A 175 -14.03 5.76 4.88
C ALA A 175 -12.84 6.57 5.41
N HIS A 176 -13.09 7.46 6.37
CA HIS A 176 -12.02 8.18 7.06
C HIS A 176 -12.28 8.28 8.56
N ARG A 177 -11.20 8.41 9.33
CA ARG A 177 -11.24 8.54 10.80
C ARG A 177 -10.11 9.45 11.26
N LEU A 178 -10.41 10.31 12.24
CA LEU A 178 -9.43 11.11 12.94
C LEU A 178 -9.01 10.41 14.22
N MET A 179 -7.70 10.35 14.46
CA MET A 179 -7.13 9.75 15.66
C MET A 179 -5.97 10.58 16.19
N MET A 180 -5.67 10.41 17.47
CA MET A 180 -4.49 11.01 18.08
C MET A 180 -3.28 10.10 17.85
N LEU A 181 -2.17 10.69 17.43
CA LEU A 181 -0.83 10.08 17.44
C LEU A 181 0.06 10.98 18.30
N ASN A 182 0.39 10.54 19.51
CA ASN A 182 1.09 11.37 20.49
C ASN A 182 0.33 12.69 20.78
N TYR A 183 0.84 13.83 20.31
CA TYR A 183 0.26 15.17 20.45
C TYR A 183 -0.29 15.74 19.13
N GLU A 184 -0.41 14.90 18.11
CA GLU A 184 -0.87 15.26 16.76
C GLU A 184 -2.24 14.63 16.46
N THR A 185 -3.05 15.32 15.66
CA THR A 185 -4.25 14.74 15.07
C THR A 185 -3.89 14.22 13.67
N VAL A 186 -4.14 12.93 13.46
CA VAL A 186 -3.88 12.22 12.20
C VAL A 186 -5.21 11.81 11.57
N GLU A 187 -5.32 12.00 10.26
CA GLU A 187 -6.41 11.51 9.45
C GLU A 187 -6.00 10.23 8.73
N ILE A 188 -6.82 9.19 8.87
CA ILE A 188 -6.69 7.91 8.19
C ILE A 188 -7.82 7.84 7.18
N ILE A 189 -7.48 7.66 5.91
CA ILE A 189 -8.41 7.52 4.80
C ILE A 189 -8.16 6.15 4.17
N LEU A 190 -9.20 5.33 4.14
CA LEU A 190 -9.19 4.05 3.45
C LEU A 190 -10.20 4.08 2.31
N GLU A 191 -9.69 3.98 1.09
CA GLU A 191 -10.48 3.75 -0.12
C GLU A 191 -10.53 2.25 -0.43
N VAL A 192 -11.71 1.75 -0.80
CA VAL A 192 -11.93 0.39 -1.30
C VAL A 192 -12.62 0.47 -2.66
N HIS A 193 -12.06 -0.17 -3.68
CA HIS A 193 -12.51 -0.04 -5.07
C HIS A 193 -12.28 -1.30 -5.91
N ASP A 194 -12.78 -1.30 -7.15
CA ASP A 194 -12.75 -2.44 -8.08
C ASP A 194 -11.81 -2.26 -9.29
N ALA A 195 -10.83 -1.36 -9.22
CA ALA A 195 -9.89 -1.06 -10.32
C ALA A 195 -8.93 -2.21 -10.67
N GLY A 196 -8.81 -3.21 -9.81
CA GLY A 196 -7.77 -4.23 -9.89
C GLY A 196 -6.43 -3.74 -9.31
N ARG A 197 -5.47 -4.67 -9.27
CA ARG A 197 -4.16 -4.45 -8.65
C ARG A 197 -3.05 -4.61 -9.68
N MET A 198 -2.03 -3.79 -9.53
CA MET A 198 -0.76 -3.91 -10.25
C MET A 198 0.26 -4.65 -9.36
N PRO A 199 1.30 -5.26 -9.95
CA PRO A 199 2.45 -5.72 -9.17
C PRO A 199 3.07 -4.56 -8.40
N ALA A 200 3.81 -4.90 -7.35
CA ALA A 200 4.58 -3.90 -6.61
C ALA A 200 5.57 -3.16 -7.54
N HIS A 201 5.85 -1.90 -7.25
CA HIS A 201 6.77 -1.07 -8.00
C HIS A 201 8.22 -1.32 -7.58
N LEU A 202 8.74 -2.49 -7.96
CA LEU A 202 10.16 -2.78 -7.84
C LEU A 202 10.93 -2.19 -9.02
N VAL A 203 12.08 -1.58 -8.72
CA VAL A 203 12.98 -0.98 -9.70
C VAL A 203 14.42 -1.39 -9.43
N ILE A 204 15.27 -1.34 -10.45
CA ILE A 204 16.72 -1.37 -10.28
C ILE A 204 17.16 0.05 -9.90
N SER A 205 17.51 0.26 -8.63
CA SER A 205 17.88 1.57 -8.09
C SER A 205 19.36 1.89 -8.30
N GLU A 206 20.24 0.90 -8.17
CA GLU A 206 21.67 1.07 -8.33
C GLU A 206 22.31 -0.22 -8.87
N PHE A 207 23.40 -0.11 -9.63
CA PHE A 207 24.20 -1.28 -10.00
C PHE A 207 25.66 -0.92 -10.23
N MET A 208 26.54 -1.91 -10.10
CA MET A 208 27.95 -1.80 -10.42
C MET A 208 28.39 -2.94 -11.35
N ALA A 209 28.83 -2.56 -12.55
CA ALA A 209 29.44 -3.46 -13.52
C ALA A 209 30.97 -3.33 -13.45
N GLU A 210 31.69 -4.45 -13.52
CA GLU A 210 33.16 -4.49 -13.48
C GLU A 210 33.78 -3.62 -12.37
N PRO A 211 33.52 -3.93 -11.07
CA PRO A 211 34.16 -3.26 -9.94
C PRO A 211 35.70 -3.45 -9.95
N GLU A 212 36.41 -2.87 -8.98
CA GLU A 212 37.85 -3.14 -8.84
C GLU A 212 38.14 -4.65 -8.73
N LEU A 213 39.25 -5.10 -9.32
CA LEU A 213 39.61 -6.51 -9.43
C LEU A 213 39.51 -7.23 -8.08
N GLY A 214 38.69 -8.29 -8.03
CA GLY A 214 38.47 -9.10 -6.83
C GLY A 214 37.19 -8.78 -6.05
N TYR A 215 36.53 -7.67 -6.33
CA TYR A 215 35.20 -7.35 -5.78
C TYR A 215 34.08 -7.89 -6.67
N PRO A 216 32.95 -8.34 -6.10
CA PRO A 216 31.84 -8.85 -6.89
C PRO A 216 30.99 -7.73 -7.51
N GLU A 217 30.36 -8.04 -8.63
CA GLU A 217 29.32 -7.19 -9.18
C GLU A 217 28.06 -7.28 -8.33
N TRP A 218 27.26 -6.22 -8.39
CA TRP A 218 26.03 -6.13 -7.62
C TRP A 218 24.99 -5.25 -8.30
N ILE A 219 23.73 -5.52 -7.95
CA ILE A 219 22.53 -4.79 -8.35
C ILE A 219 21.70 -4.57 -7.10
N GLU A 220 21.16 -3.38 -6.94
CA GLU A 220 20.18 -3.06 -5.93
C GLU A 220 18.79 -2.99 -6.54
N LEU A 221 17.82 -3.61 -5.87
CA LEU A 221 16.41 -3.45 -6.15
C LEU A 221 15.75 -2.65 -5.04
N GLU A 222 15.00 -1.62 -5.40
CA GLU A 222 14.23 -0.78 -4.48
C GLU A 222 12.75 -1.08 -4.63
N ASN A 223 12.03 -1.20 -3.50
CA ASN A 223 10.58 -1.17 -3.48
C ASN A 223 10.07 0.26 -3.28
N ARG A 224 9.52 0.86 -4.33
CA ARG A 224 9.01 2.25 -4.29
C ARG A 224 7.60 2.39 -3.75
N ASP A 225 6.95 1.28 -3.45
CA ASP A 225 5.64 1.27 -2.82
C ASP A 225 5.75 1.41 -1.30
N GLY A 226 4.65 1.80 -0.65
CA GLY A 226 4.56 1.84 0.80
C GLY A 226 4.26 0.49 1.43
N PHE A 227 3.60 -0.43 0.74
CA PHE A 227 3.40 -1.82 1.16
C PHE A 227 4.57 -2.71 0.73
N ALA A 228 4.73 -3.84 1.40
CA ALA A 228 5.73 -4.83 1.03
C ALA A 228 5.44 -5.48 -0.33
N ALA A 229 6.50 -5.70 -1.11
CA ALA A 229 6.47 -6.45 -2.34
C ALA A 229 6.70 -7.95 -2.07
N ASN A 230 5.75 -8.81 -2.47
CA ASN A 230 6.01 -10.25 -2.52
C ASN A 230 6.92 -10.56 -3.71
N LEU A 231 8.08 -11.17 -3.44
CA LEU A 231 9.12 -11.46 -4.43
C LEU A 231 8.80 -12.68 -5.32
N THR A 232 7.71 -13.39 -5.02
CA THR A 232 7.25 -14.52 -5.82
C THR A 232 6.94 -14.08 -7.25
N GLY A 233 7.57 -14.75 -8.22
CA GLY A 233 7.39 -14.47 -9.65
C GLY A 233 8.27 -13.34 -10.18
N TRP A 234 8.98 -12.62 -9.31
CA TRP A 234 10.01 -11.67 -9.74
C TRP A 234 11.28 -12.40 -10.17
N GLY A 235 11.94 -11.84 -11.17
CA GLY A 235 13.20 -12.35 -11.69
C GLY A 235 14.07 -11.24 -12.26
N ILE A 236 15.37 -11.47 -12.21
CA ILE A 236 16.38 -10.61 -12.80
C ILE A 236 16.98 -11.35 -13.99
N GLY A 237 17.16 -10.66 -15.10
CA GLY A 237 17.79 -11.20 -16.29
C GLY A 237 18.84 -10.27 -16.84
N ARG A 238 19.75 -10.85 -17.60
CA ARG A 238 20.74 -10.17 -18.43
C ARG A 238 20.61 -10.71 -19.85
N SER A 239 20.38 -9.83 -20.82
CA SER A 239 20.06 -10.24 -22.19
C SER A 239 21.29 -10.34 -23.11
N SER A 240 22.44 -9.79 -22.72
CA SER A 240 23.67 -9.90 -23.53
C SER A 240 24.33 -11.28 -23.39
N SER A 241 25.26 -11.60 -24.31
CA SER A 241 26.17 -12.75 -24.22
C SER A 241 25.53 -14.12 -23.96
N GLY A 242 24.35 -14.37 -24.52
CA GLY A 242 23.66 -15.67 -24.45
C GLY A 242 22.40 -15.70 -23.60
N GLY A 243 22.10 -14.61 -22.88
CA GLY A 243 20.84 -14.45 -22.16
C GLY A 243 20.73 -15.35 -20.93
N VAL A 244 20.81 -14.76 -19.74
CA VAL A 244 20.64 -15.49 -18.47
C VAL A 244 19.52 -14.85 -17.66
N HIS A 245 18.77 -15.68 -16.93
CA HIS A 245 17.65 -15.23 -16.11
C HIS A 245 17.60 -16.07 -14.84
N SER A 246 17.29 -15.41 -13.72
CA SER A 246 17.12 -16.03 -12.42
C SER A 246 15.88 -15.48 -11.76
N LEU A 247 15.05 -16.36 -11.23
CA LEU A 247 14.01 -15.97 -10.29
C LEU A 247 14.65 -15.49 -8.99
N ILE A 248 14.05 -14.47 -8.38
CA ILE A 248 14.41 -14.02 -7.04
C ILE A 248 13.98 -15.07 -6.01
N GLY A 249 12.78 -15.62 -6.19
CA GLY A 249 12.25 -16.72 -5.39
C GLY A 249 11.23 -16.28 -4.36
N ASN A 250 11.35 -16.81 -3.14
CA ASN A 250 10.38 -16.60 -2.07
C ASN A 250 10.84 -15.50 -1.12
N GLY A 251 9.88 -14.78 -0.54
CA GLY A 251 10.12 -13.73 0.44
C GLY A 251 9.36 -12.47 0.09
N ALA A 252 9.55 -11.44 0.91
CA ALA A 252 9.01 -10.11 0.67
C ALA A 252 10.03 -9.03 1.04
N LEU A 253 10.02 -7.94 0.28
CA LEU A 253 10.78 -6.72 0.52
C LEU A 253 9.84 -5.66 1.06
N ALA A 254 10.15 -5.02 2.18
CA ALA A 254 9.24 -4.03 2.79
C ALA A 254 9.07 -2.80 1.86
N GLY A 255 8.01 -2.03 2.10
CA GLY A 255 7.80 -0.76 1.40
C GLY A 255 8.90 0.24 1.71
N GLY A 256 9.48 0.83 0.67
CA GLY A 256 10.61 1.75 0.81
C GLY A 256 11.95 1.10 1.17
N ASP A 257 12.06 -0.23 1.16
CA ASP A 257 13.33 -0.93 1.44
C ASP A 257 14.05 -1.35 0.15
N VAL A 258 15.33 -1.72 0.32
CA VAL A 258 16.20 -2.23 -0.74
C VAL A 258 16.65 -3.66 -0.52
N MET A 259 16.85 -4.34 -1.63
CA MET A 259 17.40 -5.69 -1.72
C MET A 259 18.72 -5.66 -2.48
N LEU A 260 19.77 -6.22 -1.87
CA LEU A 260 21.09 -6.29 -2.47
C LEU A 260 21.31 -7.63 -3.18
N CYS A 261 21.44 -7.61 -4.49
CA CYS A 261 21.79 -8.77 -5.30
C CYS A 261 23.28 -8.72 -5.62
N SER A 262 24.05 -9.75 -5.26
CA SER A 262 25.50 -9.77 -5.49
C SER A 262 25.97 -11.09 -6.12
N GLY A 263 26.99 -11.02 -6.97
CA GLY A 263 27.67 -12.23 -7.47
C GLY A 263 28.47 -12.97 -6.38
N LYS A 264 28.81 -12.32 -5.27
CA LYS A 264 29.43 -12.98 -4.12
C LYS A 264 29.16 -12.21 -2.83
N PRO A 265 27.99 -12.43 -2.17
CA PRO A 265 27.60 -11.70 -0.98
C PRO A 265 28.67 -11.67 0.13
N SER A 266 29.46 -12.74 0.29
CA SER A 266 30.52 -12.81 1.30
C SER A 266 31.67 -11.81 1.10
N LEU A 267 31.82 -11.25 -0.11
CA LEU A 267 32.83 -10.23 -0.44
C LEU A 267 32.22 -8.88 -0.81
N GLN A 268 30.89 -8.76 -0.75
CA GLN A 268 30.16 -7.55 -1.07
C GLN A 268 29.96 -6.75 0.22
N GLU A 269 30.24 -5.45 0.18
CA GLU A 269 29.82 -4.56 1.26
C GLU A 269 28.29 -4.45 1.25
N ASN A 270 27.68 -4.56 2.43
CA ASN A 270 26.26 -4.34 2.64
C ASN A 270 26.12 -3.23 3.70
N GLN A 271 25.61 -2.08 3.28
CA GLN A 271 25.48 -0.90 4.15
C GLN A 271 24.15 -0.84 4.91
N GLY A 272 23.19 -1.74 4.63
CA GLY A 272 21.90 -1.71 5.31
C GLY A 272 20.79 -2.62 4.76
N ALA A 273 21.02 -3.39 3.69
CA ALA A 273 19.97 -4.23 3.10
C ALA A 273 19.70 -5.45 3.99
N ASP A 274 18.44 -5.59 4.40
CA ASP A 274 17.95 -6.76 5.14
C ASP A 274 17.85 -8.01 4.25
N VAL A 275 17.59 -7.81 2.95
CA VAL A 275 17.45 -8.90 1.98
C VAL A 275 18.65 -8.91 1.05
N VAL A 276 19.42 -10.01 1.09
CA VAL A 276 20.60 -10.21 0.23
C VAL A 276 20.42 -11.48 -0.61
N LEU A 277 20.58 -11.36 -1.93
CA LEU A 277 20.50 -12.47 -2.87
C LEU A 277 21.85 -12.78 -3.51
N ASP A 278 22.24 -14.06 -3.43
CA ASP A 278 23.41 -14.58 -4.13
C ASP A 278 23.05 -14.93 -5.58
N LEU A 279 23.58 -14.15 -6.52
CA LEU A 279 23.49 -14.38 -7.95
C LEU A 279 24.79 -14.94 -8.54
N GLY A 280 25.75 -15.35 -7.72
CA GLY A 280 27.04 -15.85 -8.21
C GLY A 280 26.96 -17.11 -9.06
N LEU A 281 25.92 -17.93 -8.87
CA LEU A 281 25.68 -19.14 -9.66
C LEU A 281 24.70 -18.93 -10.82
N SER A 282 24.04 -17.77 -10.91
CA SER A 282 23.08 -17.49 -11.99
C SER A 282 23.77 -17.13 -13.32
N GLY A 283 25.02 -16.69 -13.25
CA GLY A 283 25.76 -16.15 -14.39
C GLY A 283 25.35 -14.72 -14.78
N ILE A 284 24.42 -14.11 -14.05
CA ILE A 284 24.04 -12.69 -14.24
C ILE A 284 25.16 -11.79 -13.74
N LEU A 285 25.64 -12.05 -12.51
CA LEU A 285 26.62 -11.23 -11.81
C LEU A 285 27.97 -11.94 -11.64
N GLY A 286 29.02 -11.17 -11.86
CA GLY A 286 30.40 -11.53 -11.67
C GLY A 286 30.79 -11.66 -10.20
N ARG A 287 31.73 -12.57 -9.93
CA ARG A 287 32.21 -12.88 -8.57
C ARG A 287 33.58 -12.24 -8.27
N GLY A 288 33.99 -11.27 -9.08
CA GLY A 288 35.22 -10.48 -9.00
C GLY A 288 36.45 -11.03 -9.71
N ALA A 289 36.55 -12.35 -9.92
CA ALA A 289 37.55 -12.95 -10.82
C ALA A 289 37.01 -13.16 -12.25
N ILE A 290 35.69 -13.10 -12.38
CA ILE A 290 34.94 -13.26 -13.62
C ILE A 290 33.86 -12.21 -13.55
N ASP A 291 33.79 -11.37 -14.58
CA ASP A 291 32.77 -10.36 -14.74
C ASP A 291 31.53 -10.98 -15.38
N GLY A 292 30.38 -10.60 -14.85
CA GLY A 292 29.08 -10.90 -15.43
C GLY A 292 28.77 -9.76 -16.38
N LEU A 293 28.36 -8.63 -15.83
CA LEU A 293 27.96 -7.41 -16.52
C LEU A 293 29.13 -6.79 -17.29
N ASN A 294 28.89 -6.45 -18.55
CA ASN A 294 29.87 -5.76 -19.38
C ASN A 294 29.63 -4.25 -19.29
N LYS A 295 30.63 -3.47 -18.85
CA LYS A 295 30.46 -2.02 -18.68
C LYS A 295 30.30 -1.25 -20.01
N TYR A 296 30.69 -1.84 -21.13
CA TYR A 296 30.62 -1.20 -22.45
C TYR A 296 29.22 -1.27 -23.04
N ASP A 297 28.61 -2.44 -23.02
CA ASP A 297 27.23 -2.64 -23.46
C ASP A 297 26.64 -3.84 -22.75
N ASP A 298 25.43 -3.66 -22.22
CA ASP A 298 24.67 -4.75 -21.63
C ASP A 298 23.20 -4.37 -21.48
N THR A 299 22.40 -5.33 -21.02
CA THR A 299 21.00 -5.09 -20.69
C THR A 299 20.60 -5.88 -19.47
N LEU A 300 20.20 -5.16 -18.42
CA LEU A 300 19.53 -5.74 -17.25
C LEU A 300 18.02 -5.65 -17.43
N THR A 301 17.33 -6.71 -17.02
CA THR A 301 15.88 -6.79 -17.05
C THR A 301 15.38 -7.20 -15.68
N LEU A 302 14.42 -6.43 -15.16
CA LEU A 302 13.61 -6.82 -14.02
C LEU A 302 12.26 -7.28 -14.55
N THR A 303 11.89 -8.50 -14.21
CA THR A 303 10.73 -9.18 -14.76
C THR A 303 9.80 -9.64 -13.67
N TRP A 304 8.52 -9.74 -13.98
CA TRP A 304 7.51 -10.28 -13.09
C TRP A 304 6.56 -11.21 -13.83
N THR A 305 6.27 -12.35 -13.22
CA THR A 305 5.30 -13.33 -13.73
C THR A 305 4.17 -13.43 -12.73
N TYR A 306 2.94 -13.15 -13.18
CA TYR A 306 1.78 -13.29 -12.31
C TYR A 306 1.64 -14.77 -11.87
N PRO A 307 1.47 -15.04 -10.57
CA PRO A 307 1.36 -16.42 -10.09
C PRO A 307 0.22 -17.20 -10.77
N GLY A 308 0.55 -18.36 -11.34
CA GLY A 308 -0.42 -19.25 -11.99
C GLY A 308 -0.60 -19.02 -13.50
N ILE A 309 0.11 -18.06 -14.10
CA ILE A 309 0.24 -17.95 -15.56
C ILE A 309 1.71 -18.06 -15.97
N ALA A 310 1.96 -18.40 -17.23
CA ALA A 310 3.32 -18.55 -17.77
C ALA A 310 3.81 -17.30 -18.53
N GLN A 311 3.07 -16.19 -18.46
CA GLN A 311 3.41 -14.95 -19.15
C GLN A 311 4.22 -14.05 -18.20
N THR A 312 5.47 -13.82 -18.59
CA THR A 312 6.41 -12.93 -17.90
C THR A 312 6.37 -11.55 -18.54
N GLU A 313 6.19 -10.52 -17.72
CA GLU A 313 6.24 -9.11 -18.12
C GLU A 313 7.57 -8.50 -17.69
N THR A 314 8.10 -7.58 -18.50
CA THR A 314 9.28 -6.79 -18.13
C THR A 314 8.82 -5.53 -17.40
N SER A 315 9.15 -5.43 -16.11
CA SER A 315 8.83 -4.27 -15.27
C SER A 315 9.79 -3.11 -15.53
N MET A 316 11.08 -3.42 -15.67
CA MET A 316 12.12 -2.44 -15.95
C MET A 316 13.20 -3.06 -16.84
N GLU A 317 13.72 -2.28 -17.78
CA GLU A 317 14.86 -2.65 -18.61
C GLU A 317 15.89 -1.53 -18.56
N VAL A 318 17.13 -1.87 -18.22
CA VAL A 318 18.27 -0.97 -18.22
C VAL A 318 19.19 -1.41 -19.34
N ASN A 319 19.12 -0.74 -20.49
CA ASN A 319 20.04 -0.95 -21.59
C ASN A 319 21.08 0.17 -21.59
N TRP A 320 22.35 -0.20 -21.40
CA TRP A 320 23.47 0.72 -21.58
C TRP A 320 24.32 0.32 -22.78
N VAL A 321 24.97 1.33 -23.33
CA VAL A 321 25.80 1.23 -24.53
C VAL A 321 27.09 2.01 -24.31
N THR A 322 28.05 1.85 -25.21
CA THR A 322 29.42 2.33 -25.02
C THR A 322 29.53 3.83 -24.76
N SER A 323 28.56 4.61 -25.23
CA SER A 323 28.48 6.06 -24.98
C SER A 323 28.09 6.44 -23.55
N TRP A 324 27.71 5.48 -22.70
CA TRP A 324 27.49 5.72 -21.28
C TRP A 324 28.79 5.96 -20.52
N ASP A 325 29.93 5.53 -21.09
CA ASP A 325 31.27 5.75 -20.55
C ASP A 325 31.36 5.35 -19.07
N ILE A 326 31.00 4.09 -18.79
CA ILE A 326 31.03 3.53 -17.45
C ILE A 326 32.49 3.20 -17.12
N ASP A 327 33.07 3.99 -16.21
CA ASP A 327 34.41 3.75 -15.67
C ASP A 327 34.43 2.56 -14.69
N ASN A 328 35.62 2.00 -14.47
CA ASN A 328 35.81 0.97 -13.44
C ASN A 328 35.43 1.51 -12.07
N ASN A 329 34.81 0.66 -11.24
CA ASN A 329 34.46 0.98 -9.86
C ASN A 329 33.54 2.21 -9.70
N ILE A 330 32.73 2.48 -10.72
CA ILE A 330 31.65 3.46 -10.69
C ILE A 330 30.32 2.71 -10.66
N ALA A 331 29.55 2.95 -9.60
CA ALA A 331 28.15 2.55 -9.55
C ALA A 331 27.28 3.58 -10.28
N LEU A 332 26.24 3.09 -10.92
CA LEU A 332 25.19 3.91 -11.53
C LEU A 332 23.94 3.83 -10.66
N TYR A 333 23.49 4.96 -10.14
CA TYR A 333 22.26 5.07 -9.36
C TYR A 333 21.18 5.85 -10.12
N TRP A 334 19.94 5.38 -10.07
CA TRP A 334 18.86 5.83 -10.91
C TRP A 334 18.19 7.10 -10.35
N LEU A 335 18.16 8.15 -11.16
CA LEU A 335 17.57 9.45 -10.83
C LEU A 335 16.07 9.53 -11.19
N GLY A 336 15.49 8.46 -11.73
CA GLY A 336 14.13 8.42 -12.27
C GLY A 336 14.06 8.66 -13.78
N GLY A 337 12.88 8.51 -14.38
CA GLY A 337 12.68 8.64 -15.83
C GLY A 337 13.05 7.38 -16.62
N GLY A 338 13.23 7.49 -17.94
CA GLY A 338 13.56 6.31 -18.77
C GLY A 338 14.88 5.65 -18.35
N ALA A 339 14.82 4.37 -17.97
CA ALA A 339 15.97 3.62 -17.43
C ALA A 339 17.09 3.35 -18.45
N SER A 340 16.78 3.34 -19.76
CA SER A 340 17.79 3.20 -20.82
C SER A 340 18.32 4.55 -21.33
N ASN A 341 18.24 5.61 -20.53
CA ASN A 341 18.82 6.92 -20.83
C ASN A 341 19.92 7.26 -19.82
N SER A 342 21.16 7.42 -20.29
CA SER A 342 22.32 7.68 -19.43
C SER A 342 22.23 8.95 -18.59
N SER A 343 21.46 9.96 -19.02
CA SER A 343 21.25 11.20 -18.23
C SER A 343 20.43 10.98 -16.96
N ASN A 344 19.73 9.85 -16.88
CA ASN A 344 18.91 9.46 -15.74
C ASN A 344 19.66 8.59 -14.73
N TRP A 345 20.97 8.46 -14.89
CA TRP A 345 21.84 7.72 -13.97
C TRP A 345 22.94 8.64 -13.45
N GLY A 346 22.94 8.84 -12.13
CA GLY A 346 24.05 9.42 -11.42
C GLY A 346 25.19 8.42 -11.30
N ARG A 347 26.40 8.92 -11.00
CA ARG A 347 27.61 8.11 -10.87
C ARG A 347 28.18 8.30 -9.48
N SER A 348 28.48 7.21 -8.81
CA SER A 348 29.11 7.21 -7.49
C SER A 348 30.34 6.31 -7.49
N THR A 349 31.42 6.74 -6.86
CA THR A 349 32.59 5.88 -6.62
C THR A 349 32.24 4.91 -5.49
N ASP A 350 32.55 3.63 -5.66
CA ASP A 350 32.21 2.53 -4.73
C ASP A 350 30.69 2.23 -4.58
N GLY A 351 29.84 3.22 -4.83
CA GLY A 351 28.39 3.10 -4.74
C GLY A 351 27.88 3.02 -3.29
N THR A 352 26.59 2.75 -3.15
CA THR A 352 25.90 2.66 -1.85
C THR A 352 25.16 1.33 -1.71
N PRO A 353 25.85 0.17 -1.80
CA PRO A 353 25.19 -1.13 -1.84
C PRO A 353 24.37 -1.39 -0.58
N GLY A 354 23.06 -1.47 -0.75
CA GLY A 354 22.11 -1.82 0.30
C GLY A 354 21.67 -0.65 1.17
N ILE A 355 21.73 0.58 0.68
CA ILE A 355 21.18 1.74 1.38
C ILE A 355 20.61 2.77 0.40
N LEU A 356 19.47 3.37 0.75
CA LEU A 356 18.80 4.42 -0.04
C LEU A 356 19.39 5.82 0.15
#